data_AF-A0A1Y0BW65-F1
#
_entry.id   AF-A0A1Y0BW65-F1
#
_cell.length_a   1.000
_cell.length_b   1.000
_cell.length_c   1.000
_cell.angle_alpha   90.00
_cell.angle_beta   90.00
_cell.angle_gamma   90.00
#
_symmetry.space_group_name_H-M   'P 1'
#
loop_
_entity.id
_entity.type
_entity.pdbx_description
1 polymer ?
#
loop_
_entity_poly.entity_id
_entity_poly.type
_entity_poly.pdbx_seq_one_letter_code
_entity_poly.pdbx_strand_id
1 'polypeptide(L)'
;SKNSQCSSCESPGGFEAKIKGLLYISDVGIQCCANKRTLDTGIALKKVYLHRFYDLKEGQKVLNAKGKKLFVDVNFNAVFYTYLKQELEARGIVVLDNNDQNSPYVSKIDLEFISYGATQDAIGLHSKLVGVLQVSDINKNKKFTIRTKQDVQGFDDLKETTFYTHLLIKQ
;
A
#
# COMPACT_ATOMS: atom_id res chain seq x y z
N SER A 1 -14.60 10.11 -28.29
CA SER A 1 -13.81 10.92 -27.36
C SER A 1 -14.12 10.47 -25.93
N LYS A 2 -13.29 9.63 -25.30
CA LYS A 2 -13.48 9.18 -23.90
C LYS A 2 -12.57 10.01 -23.00
N ASN A 3 -12.95 11.26 -22.76
CA ASN A 3 -12.22 12.18 -21.88
C ASN A 3 -12.83 12.13 -20.47
N SER A 4 -12.31 11.23 -19.63
CA SER A 4 -12.18 11.35 -18.16
C SER A 4 -11.90 9.96 -17.55
N GLN A 5 -10.64 9.59 -17.33
CA GLN A 5 -10.29 8.32 -16.67
C GLN A 5 -9.96 8.48 -15.19
N CYS A 6 -10.23 9.66 -14.63
CA CYS A 6 -10.03 9.92 -13.23
C CYS A 6 -11.07 10.94 -12.78
N SER A 7 -11.41 10.89 -11.50
CA SER A 7 -12.35 11.76 -10.80
C SER A 7 -11.57 12.83 -10.03
N SER A 8 -12.24 13.92 -9.62
CA SER A 8 -11.61 14.89 -8.72
C SER A 8 -11.21 14.22 -7.38
N CYS A 9 -10.05 14.58 -6.82
CA CYS A 9 -9.64 14.18 -5.47
C CYS A 9 -10.56 14.70 -4.37
N GLU A 10 -11.40 15.67 -4.70
CA GLU A 10 -12.37 16.25 -3.77
C GLU A 10 -13.74 15.54 -3.86
N SER A 11 -13.88 14.61 -4.81
CA SER A 11 -15.13 13.87 -5.03
C SER A 11 -15.06 12.44 -4.46
N PRO A 12 -16.17 11.90 -3.94
CA PRO A 12 -16.24 10.49 -3.49
C PRO A 12 -15.81 9.50 -4.59
N GLY A 13 -16.14 9.80 -5.86
CA GLY A 13 -15.75 8.98 -7.00
C GLY A 13 -14.23 8.91 -7.26
N GLY A 14 -13.40 9.65 -6.53
CA GLY A 14 -11.95 9.49 -6.53
C GLY A 14 -11.44 8.37 -5.61
N PHE A 15 -12.27 7.95 -4.64
CA PHE A 15 -11.94 6.99 -3.59
C PHE A 15 -12.71 5.67 -3.72
N GLU A 16 -13.68 5.64 -4.63
CA GLU A 16 -14.53 4.49 -4.90
C GLU A 16 -14.19 3.84 -6.25
N ALA A 17 -14.33 2.52 -6.34
CA ALA A 17 -14.19 1.77 -7.58
C ALA A 17 -15.09 0.53 -7.59
N LYS A 18 -15.54 0.10 -8.77
CA LYS A 18 -16.12 -1.25 -8.93
C LYS A 18 -15.02 -2.25 -9.22
N ILE A 19 -14.80 -3.18 -8.29
CA ILE A 19 -13.79 -4.24 -8.41
C ILE A 19 -14.48 -5.58 -8.21
N LYS A 20 -14.38 -6.46 -9.22
CA LYS A 20 -15.11 -7.74 -9.26
C LYS A 20 -16.62 -7.61 -9.03
N GLY A 21 -17.21 -6.51 -9.49
CA GLY A 21 -18.64 -6.23 -9.31
C GLY A 21 -19.03 -5.67 -7.95
N LEU A 22 -18.12 -5.66 -6.97
CA LEU A 22 -18.33 -5.09 -5.64
C LEU A 22 -17.90 -3.62 -5.59
N LEU A 23 -18.54 -2.83 -4.71
CA LEU A 23 -18.13 -1.45 -4.45
C LEU A 23 -16.97 -1.47 -3.46
N TYR A 24 -15.82 -1.01 -3.93
CA TYR A 24 -14.60 -0.85 -3.17
C TYR A 24 -14.39 0.62 -2.81
N ILE A 25 -14.16 0.91 -1.54
CA ILE A 25 -13.97 2.24 -0.99
C ILE A 25 -12.63 2.27 -0.27
N SER A 26 -11.88 3.34 -0.44
CA SER A 26 -10.50 3.49 0.04
C SER A 26 -10.31 4.85 0.69
N ASP A 27 -9.43 4.95 1.69
CA ASP A 27 -8.99 6.24 2.20
C ASP A 27 -7.88 6.89 1.35
N VAL A 28 -7.33 6.16 0.38
CA VAL A 28 -6.42 6.63 -0.66
C VAL A 28 -7.15 6.77 -1.99
N GLY A 29 -6.92 7.87 -2.71
CA GLY A 29 -7.60 8.15 -3.98
C GLY A 29 -7.21 7.17 -5.09
N ILE A 30 -8.04 6.17 -5.37
CA ILE A 30 -7.81 5.11 -6.38
C ILE A 30 -8.01 5.65 -7.80
N GLN A 31 -9.01 6.49 -7.98
CA GLN A 31 -9.38 7.09 -9.27
C GLN A 31 -9.13 8.60 -9.28
N CYS A 32 -8.42 9.14 -8.29
CA CYS A 32 -8.20 10.57 -8.26
C CYS A 32 -7.23 11.04 -9.38
N CYS A 33 -7.60 12.11 -10.09
CA CYS A 33 -6.75 12.87 -11.02
C CYS A 33 -5.68 13.71 -10.31
N ALA A 34 -5.19 13.33 -9.12
CA ALA A 34 -4.17 14.10 -8.45
C ALA A 34 -3.05 14.26 -9.46
N ASN A 35 -2.79 15.52 -9.87
CA ASN A 35 -1.70 15.83 -10.77
C ASN A 35 -0.53 15.11 -10.13
N LYS A 36 -0.10 14.02 -10.78
CA LYS A 36 1.09 13.29 -10.34
C LYS A 36 2.07 14.43 -10.22
N ARG A 37 2.47 14.79 -8.99
CA ARG A 37 3.65 15.62 -8.78
C ARG A 37 4.71 14.76 -9.43
N THR A 38 4.91 15.01 -10.72
CA THR A 38 6.00 14.52 -11.51
C THR A 38 7.14 14.96 -10.66
N LEU A 39 7.73 13.99 -9.95
CA LEU A 39 9.06 14.18 -9.42
C LEU A 39 9.81 14.80 -10.57
N ASP A 40 10.24 16.04 -10.40
CA ASP A 40 11.01 16.72 -11.41
C ASP A 40 12.20 15.80 -11.70
N THR A 41 12.13 15.11 -12.83
CA THR A 41 13.11 14.08 -13.21
C THR A 41 14.49 14.71 -13.43
N GLY A 42 14.55 16.05 -13.53
CA GLY A 42 15.78 16.83 -13.56
C GLY A 42 16.41 17.07 -12.18
N ILE A 43 15.67 16.92 -11.08
CA ILE A 43 16.19 17.13 -9.71
C ILE A 43 16.64 15.79 -9.12
N ALA A 44 17.75 15.31 -9.68
CA ALA A 44 18.52 14.12 -9.32
C ALA A 44 17.79 12.77 -9.47
N LEU A 45 18.40 11.89 -10.28
CA LEU A 45 18.20 10.44 -10.24
C LEU A 45 18.45 9.94 -8.81
N LYS A 46 17.40 9.93 -7.98
CA LYS A 46 17.49 9.46 -6.59
C LYS A 46 17.64 7.96 -6.63
N LYS A 47 18.80 7.47 -6.18
CA LYS A 47 19.01 6.05 -5.90
C LYS A 47 18.41 5.73 -4.53
N VAL A 48 17.63 4.68 -4.49
CA VAL A 48 16.99 4.17 -3.29
C VAL A 48 17.43 2.73 -3.07
N TYR A 49 17.69 2.36 -1.83
CA TYR A 49 17.92 0.98 -1.43
C TYR A 49 16.76 0.51 -0.54
N LEU A 50 16.00 -0.46 -1.01
CA LEU A 50 14.94 -1.12 -0.23
C LEU A 50 15.62 -2.10 0.73
N HIS A 51 15.81 -1.69 1.98
CA HIS A 51 16.74 -2.34 2.90
C HIS A 51 16.06 -3.39 3.78
N ARG A 52 15.12 -3.01 4.65
CA ARG A 52 14.44 -3.97 5.55
C ARG A 52 12.94 -3.80 5.54
N PHE A 53 12.24 -4.92 5.32
CA PHE A 53 10.79 -4.98 5.27
C PHE A 53 10.32 -6.05 6.24
N TYR A 54 9.80 -5.61 7.38
CA TYR A 54 9.33 -6.49 8.44
C TYR A 54 7.83 -6.72 8.33
N ASP A 55 7.46 -7.99 8.32
CA ASP A 55 6.07 -8.41 8.30
C ASP A 55 5.49 -8.52 9.72
N LEU A 56 4.16 -8.53 9.81
CA LEU A 56 3.43 -8.95 10.99
C LEU A 56 3.65 -10.44 11.25
N LYS A 57 3.61 -10.82 12.52
CA LYS A 57 3.53 -12.24 12.90
C LYS A 57 2.21 -12.82 12.36
N GLU A 58 2.22 -14.07 11.93
CA GLU A 58 1.02 -14.73 11.37
C GLU A 58 -0.21 -14.62 12.28
N GLY A 59 -0.03 -14.77 13.60
CA GLY A 59 -1.10 -14.64 14.59
C GLY A 59 -1.75 -13.24 14.69
N GLN A 60 -1.13 -12.22 14.08
CA GLN A 60 -1.61 -10.84 14.02
C GLN A 60 -2.34 -10.52 12.71
N LYS A 61 -2.24 -11.38 11.70
CA LYS A 61 -2.92 -11.21 10.40
C LYS A 61 -4.32 -11.80 10.49
N VAL A 62 -5.23 -11.07 11.13
CA VAL A 62 -6.54 -11.60 11.53
C VAL A 62 -7.69 -11.03 10.70
N LEU A 63 -8.54 -11.92 10.21
CA LEU A 63 -9.88 -11.63 9.71
C LEU A 63 -10.93 -12.18 10.67
N ASN A 64 -11.80 -11.33 11.19
CA ASN A 64 -12.98 -11.75 11.93
C ASN A 64 -14.16 -11.85 10.97
N ALA A 65 -14.66 -13.06 10.71
CA ALA A 65 -15.78 -13.28 9.79
C ALA A 65 -16.81 -14.21 10.42
N LYS A 66 -18.09 -13.81 10.39
CA LYS A 66 -19.21 -14.64 10.88
C LYS A 66 -18.99 -15.16 12.30
N GLY A 67 -18.46 -14.31 13.18
CA GLY A 67 -18.13 -14.65 14.58
C GLY A 67 -16.91 -15.56 14.77
N LYS A 68 -16.16 -15.86 13.71
CA LYS A 68 -14.95 -16.69 13.76
C LYS A 68 -13.71 -15.86 13.46
N LYS A 69 -12.61 -16.23 14.11
CA LYS A 69 -11.28 -15.68 13.85
C LYS A 69 -10.57 -16.53 12.80
N LEU A 70 -10.22 -15.94 11.67
CA LEU A 70 -9.47 -16.55 10.57
C LEU A 70 -8.10 -15.87 10.45
N PHE A 71 -7.10 -16.62 9.97
CA PHE A 71 -5.78 -16.10 9.70
C PHE A 71 -5.61 -15.83 8.21
N VAL A 72 -5.02 -14.68 7.89
CA VAL A 72 -4.73 -14.26 6.52
C VAL A 72 -3.30 -14.66 6.19
N ASP A 73 -3.18 -15.68 5.36
CA ASP A 73 -1.91 -16.21 4.87
C ASP A 73 -1.42 -15.40 3.66
N VAL A 74 -0.88 -14.21 3.93
CA VAL A 74 -0.28 -13.33 2.93
C VAL A 74 1.02 -12.77 3.50
N ASN A 75 2.07 -12.75 2.69
CA ASN A 75 3.37 -12.20 3.07
C ASN A 75 3.40 -10.68 2.79
N PHE A 76 2.97 -9.85 3.74
CA PHE A 76 2.67 -8.44 3.47
C PHE A 76 3.92 -7.67 3.06
N ASN A 77 5.06 -7.99 3.66
CA ASN A 77 6.34 -7.35 3.36
C ASN A 77 6.78 -7.61 1.91
N ALA A 78 6.62 -8.84 1.40
CA ALA A 78 6.98 -9.23 0.04
C ALA A 78 6.03 -8.58 -0.98
N VAL A 79 4.72 -8.56 -0.67
CA VAL A 79 3.71 -7.90 -1.51
C VAL A 79 4.00 -6.40 -1.60
N PHE A 80 4.21 -5.73 -0.45
CA PHE A 80 4.50 -4.30 -0.42
C PHE A 80 5.82 -3.94 -1.09
N TYR A 81 6.89 -4.73 -0.85
CA TYR A 81 8.18 -4.55 -1.52
C TYR A 81 8.01 -4.54 -3.04
N THR A 82 7.24 -5.49 -3.57
CA THR A 82 7.01 -5.62 -5.01
C THR A 82 6.31 -4.39 -5.57
N TYR A 83 5.22 -3.94 -4.93
CA TYR A 83 4.50 -2.75 -5.37
C TYR A 83 5.34 -1.48 -5.25
N LEU A 84 6.05 -1.31 -4.14
CA LEU A 84 6.90 -0.14 -3.93
C LEU A 84 8.01 -0.07 -4.99
N LYS A 85 8.68 -1.19 -5.29
CA LYS A 85 9.73 -1.25 -6.32
C LYS A 85 9.18 -0.79 -7.68
N GLN A 86 8.05 -1.37 -8.11
CA GLN A 86 7.37 -1.00 -9.36
C GLN A 86 6.99 0.49 -9.38
N GLU A 87 6.43 1.00 -8.29
CA GLU A 87 5.99 2.39 -8.15
C GLU A 87 7.14 3.39 -8.14
N LEU A 88 8.31 3.03 -7.57
CA LEU A 88 9.51 3.85 -7.61
C LEU A 88 10.12 3.86 -9.02
N GLU A 89 10.27 2.69 -9.63
CA GLU A 89 10.82 2.54 -10.98
C GLU A 89 9.96 3.25 -12.04
N ALA A 90 8.62 3.15 -11.94
CA ALA A 90 7.68 3.87 -12.81
C ALA A 90 7.78 5.41 -12.67
N ARG A 91 8.36 5.91 -11.57
CA ARG A 91 8.66 7.34 -11.35
C ARG A 91 10.11 7.71 -11.71
N GLY A 92 10.86 6.80 -12.34
CA GLY A 92 12.25 7.03 -12.75
C GLY A 92 13.27 6.96 -11.59
N ILE A 93 12.86 6.44 -10.43
CA ILE A 93 13.75 6.26 -9.27
C ILE A 93 14.49 4.93 -9.45
N VAL A 94 15.81 4.96 -9.35
CA VAL A 94 16.64 3.76 -9.45
C VAL A 94 16.60 3.02 -8.12
N VAL A 95 16.02 1.82 -8.11
CA VAL A 95 16.03 0.92 -6.96
C VAL A 95 17.24 0.01 -7.06
N LEU A 96 18.11 0.08 -6.05
CA LEU A 96 19.28 -0.78 -5.95
C LEU A 96 18.90 -2.07 -5.21
N ASP A 97 19.40 -3.20 -5.72
CA ASP A 97 19.23 -4.49 -5.04
C ASP A 97 20.12 -4.58 -3.78
N ASN A 98 21.21 -3.82 -3.72
CA ASN A 98 22.10 -3.69 -2.56
C ASN A 98 22.74 -2.29 -2.48
N ASN A 99 23.37 -1.98 -1.36
CA ASN A 99 24.21 -0.77 -1.20
C ASN A 99 25.64 -1.16 -0.81
N ASP A 100 26.26 -2.04 -1.59
CA ASP A 100 27.57 -2.63 -1.26
C ASP A 100 28.70 -1.61 -1.12
N GLN A 101 28.59 -0.48 -1.82
CA GLN A 101 29.54 0.64 -1.70
C GLN A 101 29.28 1.51 -0.46
N ASN A 102 28.29 1.15 0.39
CA ASN A 102 27.84 1.91 1.55
C ASN A 102 27.68 3.41 1.25
N SER A 103 27.16 3.73 0.07
CA SER A 103 27.08 5.13 -0.36
C SER A 103 26.17 5.88 0.62
N PRO A 104 26.70 6.92 1.30
CA PRO A 104 25.95 7.67 2.30
C PRO A 104 24.83 8.52 1.68
N TYR A 105 24.85 8.69 0.35
CA TYR A 105 23.87 9.47 -0.41
C TYR A 105 22.72 8.63 -0.96
N VAL A 106 22.78 7.30 -0.85
CA VAL A 106 21.67 6.41 -1.20
C VAL A 106 20.65 6.43 -0.08
N SER A 107 19.39 6.72 -0.42
CA SER A 107 18.30 6.69 0.56
C SER A 107 17.93 5.25 0.88
N LYS A 108 18.13 4.85 2.13
CA LYS A 108 17.66 3.57 2.68
C LYS A 108 16.19 3.70 3.03
N ILE A 109 15.39 2.74 2.58
CA ILE A 109 13.99 2.60 2.94
C ILE A 109 13.83 1.35 3.79
N ASP A 110 13.34 1.55 5.01
CA ASP A 110 12.91 0.49 5.90
C ASP A 110 11.39 0.61 6.13
N LEU A 111 10.71 -0.53 6.20
CA LEU A 111 9.28 -0.60 6.52
C LEU A 111 9.01 -1.70 7.55
N GLU A 112 8.16 -1.40 8.52
CA GLU A 112 7.63 -2.37 9.48
C GLU A 112 6.11 -2.30 9.50
N PHE A 113 5.43 -3.43 9.26
CA PHE A 113 4.00 -3.53 9.54
C PHE A 113 3.78 -3.72 11.03
N ILE A 114 2.95 -2.85 11.63
CA ILE A 114 2.72 -2.83 13.08
C ILE A 114 1.30 -3.22 13.47
N SER A 115 0.34 -3.14 12.54
CA SER A 115 -1.03 -3.54 12.81
C SER A 115 -1.79 -3.87 11.53
N TYR A 116 -2.58 -4.94 11.59
CA TYR A 116 -3.58 -5.30 10.61
C TYR A 116 -4.83 -5.77 11.34
N GLY A 117 -5.98 -5.48 10.77
CA GLY A 117 -7.23 -6.07 11.20
C GLY A 117 -8.25 -6.01 10.08
N ALA A 118 -8.97 -7.11 9.89
CA ALA A 118 -10.09 -7.18 8.99
C ALA A 118 -11.32 -7.75 9.71
N THR A 119 -12.50 -7.24 9.36
CA THR A 119 -13.78 -7.72 9.87
C THR A 119 -14.76 -7.82 8.70
N GLN A 120 -15.43 -8.95 8.57
CA GLN A 120 -16.57 -9.12 7.68
C GLN A 120 -17.86 -9.06 8.51
N ASP A 121 -18.77 -8.17 8.12
CA ASP A 121 -20.12 -8.07 8.67
C ASP A 121 -21.19 -8.19 7.57
N ALA A 122 -22.42 -7.75 7.86
CA ALA A 122 -23.54 -7.81 6.91
C ALA A 122 -23.40 -6.82 5.72
N ILE A 123 -22.60 -5.77 5.86
CA ILE A 123 -22.35 -4.76 4.83
C ILE A 123 -21.22 -5.24 3.92
N GLY A 124 -20.17 -5.82 4.49
CA GLY A 124 -19.06 -6.39 3.72
C GLY A 124 -17.77 -6.50 4.51
N LEU A 125 -16.64 -6.31 3.82
CA LEU A 125 -15.31 -6.41 4.41
C LEU A 125 -14.77 -5.02 4.77
N HIS A 126 -14.41 -4.85 6.03
CA HIS A 126 -13.74 -3.66 6.56
C HIS A 126 -12.32 -4.05 6.92
N SER A 127 -11.31 -3.34 6.41
CA SER A 127 -9.92 -3.66 6.73
C SER A 127 -9.08 -2.42 6.98
N LYS A 128 -8.08 -2.57 7.85
CA LYS A 128 -7.13 -1.52 8.20
C LYS A 128 -5.73 -2.10 8.25
N LEU A 129 -4.78 -1.36 7.70
CA LEU A 129 -3.36 -1.68 7.73
C LEU A 129 -2.58 -0.47 8.24
N VAL A 130 -1.57 -0.74 9.08
CA VAL A 130 -0.67 0.27 9.62
C VAL A 130 0.76 -0.21 9.48
N GLY A 131 1.58 0.65 8.89
CA GLY A 131 3.02 0.44 8.77
C GLY A 131 3.80 1.67 9.21
N VAL A 132 5.08 1.47 9.43
CA VAL A 132 6.01 2.55 9.75
C VAL A 132 7.12 2.53 8.72
N LEU A 133 7.20 3.60 7.94
CA LEU A 133 8.21 3.80 6.91
C LEU A 133 9.31 4.69 7.47
N GLN A 134 10.56 4.28 7.33
CA GLN A 134 11.73 5.10 7.61
C GLN A 134 12.52 5.33 6.34
N VAL A 135 12.86 6.59 6.08
CA VAL A 135 13.72 7.00 4.98
C VAL A 135 14.95 7.67 5.57
N SER A 136 16.12 7.10 5.32
CA SER A 136 17.38 7.62 5.86
C SER A 136 18.52 7.69 4.83
N ASP A 137 19.34 8.73 4.93
CA ASP A 137 20.64 8.90 4.28
C ASP A 137 21.52 9.77 5.19
N ILE A 138 22.69 10.22 4.73
CA ILE A 138 23.59 11.07 5.52
C ILE A 138 23.00 12.42 5.93
N ASN A 139 22.03 12.93 5.17
CA ASN A 139 21.43 14.25 5.37
C ASN A 139 20.03 14.18 5.99
N LYS A 140 19.39 13.01 5.99
CA LYS A 140 18.01 12.88 6.49
C LYS A 140 17.79 11.57 7.23
N ASN A 141 16.97 11.63 8.26
CA ASN A 141 16.41 10.46 8.91
C ASN A 141 14.97 10.78 9.31
N LYS A 142 14.00 10.31 8.52
CA LYS A 142 12.57 10.60 8.72
C LYS A 142 11.80 9.32 8.88
N LYS A 143 10.87 9.31 9.84
CA LYS A 143 9.99 8.18 10.14
C LYS A 143 8.54 8.64 10.01
N PHE A 144 7.74 7.86 9.30
CA PHE A 144 6.34 8.15 8.99
C PHE A 144 5.49 6.95 9.40
N THR A 145 4.41 7.19 10.13
CA THR A 145 3.39 6.15 10.33
C THR A 145 2.37 6.26 9.21
N ILE A 146 2.29 5.23 8.38
CA ILE A 146 1.35 5.12 7.26
C ILE A 146 0.17 4.27 7.71
N ARG A 147 -1.03 4.73 7.39
CA ARG A 147 -2.28 4.06 7.73
C ARG A 147 -3.15 4.08 6.49
N THR A 148 -3.77 2.95 6.20
CA THR A 148 -4.78 2.86 5.15
C THR A 148 -5.93 1.96 5.59
N LYS A 149 -7.10 2.20 5.00
CA LYS A 149 -8.34 1.49 5.22
C LYS A 149 -9.01 1.21 3.88
N GLN A 150 -9.73 0.11 3.85
CA GLN A 150 -10.65 -0.19 2.76
C GLN A 150 -11.97 -0.73 3.30
N ASP A 151 -13.02 -0.52 2.51
CA ASP A 151 -14.33 -1.12 2.68
C ASP A 151 -14.76 -1.76 1.35
N VAL A 152 -15.21 -3.01 1.41
CA VAL A 152 -15.67 -3.78 0.23
C VAL A 152 -17.12 -4.18 0.47
N GLN A 153 -18.06 -3.41 -0.06
CA GLN A 153 -19.48 -3.64 0.15
C GLN A 153 -19.96 -4.85 -0.67
N GLY A 154 -20.79 -5.70 -0.04
CA GLY A 154 -21.29 -6.94 -0.63
C GLY A 154 -20.27 -8.09 -0.61
N PHE A 155 -19.16 -7.94 0.11
CA PHE A 155 -18.18 -9.01 0.26
C PHE A 155 -18.74 -10.17 1.10
N ASP A 156 -18.80 -11.37 0.51
CA ASP A 156 -19.18 -12.61 1.21
C ASP A 156 -18.24 -13.81 0.94
N ASP A 157 -17.55 -13.82 -0.21
CA ASP A 157 -16.62 -14.90 -0.55
C ASP A 157 -15.26 -14.74 0.13
N LEU A 158 -15.06 -15.46 1.24
CA LEU A 158 -13.80 -15.52 1.98
C LEU A 158 -12.59 -15.97 1.15
N LYS A 159 -12.79 -16.63 0.00
CA LYS A 159 -11.68 -16.97 -0.91
C LYS A 159 -11.06 -15.73 -1.54
N GLU A 160 -11.79 -14.62 -1.60
CA GLU A 160 -11.30 -13.36 -2.15
C GLU A 160 -10.57 -12.48 -1.14
N THR A 161 -10.49 -12.89 0.14
CA THR A 161 -9.79 -12.14 1.20
C THR A 161 -8.35 -11.81 0.81
N THR A 162 -7.63 -12.75 0.23
CA THR A 162 -6.25 -12.53 -0.23
C THR A 162 -6.17 -11.43 -1.27
N PHE A 163 -7.08 -11.44 -2.25
CA PHE A 163 -7.12 -10.42 -3.30
C PHE A 163 -7.36 -9.02 -2.73
N TYR A 164 -8.35 -8.86 -1.85
CA TYR A 164 -8.62 -7.56 -1.23
C TYR A 164 -7.54 -7.15 -0.23
N THR A 165 -6.83 -8.10 0.39
CA THR A 165 -5.65 -7.79 1.22
C THR A 165 -4.50 -7.26 0.37
N HIS A 166 -4.27 -7.82 -0.83
CA HIS A 166 -3.30 -7.27 -1.78
C HIS A 166 -3.64 -5.84 -2.22
N LEU A 167 -4.93 -5.53 -2.42
CA LEU A 167 -5.35 -4.17 -2.75
C LEU A 167 -5.07 -3.21 -1.60
N LEU A 168 -5.39 -3.59 -0.36
CA LEU A 168 -5.08 -2.80 0.84
C LEU A 168 -3.57 -2.52 0.98
N ILE A 169 -2.73 -3.51 0.70
CA ILE A 169 -1.26 -3.35 0.78
C ILE A 169 -0.73 -2.44 -0.33
N LYS A 170 -1.39 -2.40 -1.49
CA LYS A 170 -0.97 -1.59 -2.63
C LYS A 170 -1.22 -0.09 -2.43
N GLN A 171 -2.24 0.27 -1.67
CA GLN A 171 -2.61 1.67 -1.36
C GLN A 171 -1.46 2.43 -0.68
#